data_AF-A0A9W7KUR1-F1
#
_entry.id   AF-A0A9W7KUR1-F1
#
_cell.length_a   1.000
_cell.length_b   1.000
_cell.length_c   1.000
_cell.angle_alpha   90.00
_cell.angle_beta   90.00
_cell.angle_gamma   90.00
#
_symmetry.space_group_name_H-M   'P 1'
#
loop_
_entity.id
_entity.type
_entity.pdbx_description
1 polymer ?
#
loop_
_entity_poly.entity_id
_entity_poly.type
_entity_poly.pdbx_seq_one_letter_code
_entity_poly.pdbx_strand_id
1 'polypeptide(L)'
;MSYSGSTFCMALTHKWDFRGCTTGVPISDSSPNSAYNTDVHRNLVATPKTNCDSSCTSCGAGKFLSDAGEIASKHNSAYDCAVCGAGKWSGSAASASCTSCEAGKYLGDAGVSAIEHDSGDDCKICSAGVYQVTTGAASCTGICGAGKY
;
A
#
# COMPACT_ATOMS: atom_id res chain seq x y z
N MET A 1 32.38 5.40 18.14
CA MET A 1 31.88 5.08 16.79
C MET A 1 30.37 5.10 16.86
N SER A 2 29.70 5.83 15.96
CA SER A 2 28.24 5.98 15.98
C SER A 2 27.59 4.88 15.15
N TYR A 3 26.85 3.97 15.80
CA TYR A 3 25.99 3.03 15.07
C TYR A 3 24.65 3.69 14.82
N SER A 4 24.41 4.06 13.55
CA SER A 4 23.10 4.52 13.09
C SER A 4 22.15 3.32 13.06
N GLY A 5 21.37 3.14 14.12
CA GLY A 5 20.42 2.03 14.24
C GLY A 5 19.24 2.21 13.29
N SER A 6 19.27 1.54 12.15
CA SER A 6 18.15 1.49 11.21
C SER A 6 16.87 1.05 11.92
N THR A 7 15.84 1.88 11.91
CA THR A 7 14.55 1.54 12.51
C THR A 7 13.75 0.67 11.53
N PHE A 8 13.41 -0.55 11.94
CA PHE A 8 12.82 -1.54 11.04
C PHE A 8 11.29 -1.60 11.19
N CYS A 9 10.58 -1.16 10.15
CA CYS A 9 9.12 -1.22 10.06
C CYS A 9 8.63 -2.66 9.89
N MET A 10 8.39 -3.38 11.00
CA MET A 10 7.78 -4.71 10.99
C MET A 10 6.24 -4.61 10.99
N ALA A 11 5.59 -5.04 9.91
CA ALA A 11 4.13 -5.12 9.86
C ALA A 11 3.66 -6.47 10.45
N LEU A 12 3.33 -6.46 11.74
CA LEU A 12 2.51 -7.50 12.34
C LEU A 12 1.04 -7.26 11.97
N THR A 13 0.57 -8.06 11.00
CA THR A 13 -0.82 -8.45 10.74
C THR A 13 -1.91 -7.36 10.79
N HIS A 14 -2.18 -6.82 9.58
CA HIS A 14 -3.41 -6.14 9.15
C HIS A 14 -3.70 -4.72 9.68
N LYS A 15 -3.77 -3.80 8.71
CA LYS A 15 -4.25 -2.40 8.79
C LYS A 15 -3.36 -1.44 9.57
N TRP A 16 -3.02 -0.34 8.89
CA TRP A 16 -2.43 0.88 9.45
C TRP A 16 -3.46 1.68 10.27
N ASP A 17 -4.04 1.05 11.30
CA ASP A 17 -5.08 1.67 12.14
C ASP A 17 -4.45 2.32 13.38
N PHE A 18 -4.24 3.63 13.31
CA PHE A 18 -3.59 4.41 14.36
C PHE A 18 -4.41 4.54 15.66
N ARG A 19 -5.64 4.02 15.74
CA ARG A 19 -6.51 4.12 16.93
C ARG A 19 -5.98 3.46 18.21
N GLY A 20 -4.86 2.74 18.15
CA GLY A 20 -4.19 2.14 19.32
C GLY A 20 -2.93 2.86 19.83
N CYS A 21 -2.29 3.73 19.04
CA CYS A 21 -1.01 4.37 19.43
C CYS A 21 -1.26 5.70 20.16
N THR A 22 -1.40 5.69 21.49
CA THR A 22 -1.53 6.93 22.28
C THR A 22 -0.19 7.65 22.40
N THR A 23 -0.13 8.91 21.98
CA THR A 23 1.11 9.71 21.99
C THR A 23 1.43 10.22 23.40
N GLY A 24 2.27 9.46 24.11
CA GLY A 24 3.09 9.96 25.22
C GLY A 24 2.40 10.08 26.58
N VAL A 25 2.23 8.95 27.28
CA VAL A 25 2.06 8.93 28.75
C VAL A 25 2.98 7.85 29.34
N PRO A 26 3.89 8.19 30.28
CA PRO A 26 4.68 7.19 30.99
C PRO A 26 3.81 6.52 32.08
N ILE A 27 3.17 5.39 31.73
CA ILE A 27 2.40 4.60 32.70
C ILE A 27 3.32 3.79 33.61
N SER A 28 3.54 4.27 34.83
CA SER A 28 4.12 3.51 35.93
C SER A 28 3.08 2.55 36.53
N ASP A 29 2.73 1.50 35.81
CA ASP A 29 1.89 0.43 36.35
C ASP A 29 2.76 -0.68 36.96
N SER A 30 2.53 -0.96 38.24
CA SER A 30 3.17 -2.00 39.02
C SER A 30 2.17 -3.09 39.41
N SER A 31 1.51 -3.70 38.44
CA SER A 31 0.58 -4.82 38.63
C SER A 31 0.71 -5.93 37.57
N PRO A 32 0.39 -7.20 37.91
CA PRO A 32 1.11 -8.33 37.31
C PRO A 32 0.43 -9.05 36.13
N ASN A 33 -0.67 -8.55 35.55
CA ASN A 33 -1.51 -9.37 34.65
C ASN A 33 -2.40 -8.57 33.68
N SER A 34 -2.14 -8.62 32.36
CA SER A 34 -3.10 -8.21 31.31
C SER A 34 -2.77 -8.74 29.90
N ALA A 35 -3.76 -9.36 29.25
CA ALA A 35 -3.77 -9.89 27.86
C ALA A 35 -2.54 -10.73 27.45
N TYR A 36 -2.31 -11.06 26.16
CA TYR A 36 -1.15 -11.90 25.78
C TYR A 36 -0.52 -11.70 24.38
N ASN A 37 0.82 -11.80 24.32
CA ASN A 37 1.69 -12.03 23.14
C ASN A 37 1.64 -13.49 22.61
N THR A 38 1.78 -13.70 21.29
CA THR A 38 2.02 -15.02 20.67
C THR A 38 2.99 -14.98 19.47
N ASP A 39 4.28 -15.20 19.70
CA ASP A 39 5.09 -16.26 19.06
C ASP A 39 6.41 -16.43 19.86
N VAL A 40 7.05 -17.60 20.02
CA VAL A 40 6.76 -18.96 19.52
C VAL A 40 6.68 -20.01 20.66
N HIS A 41 6.88 -19.62 21.92
CA HIS A 41 7.05 -20.58 23.04
C HIS A 41 6.09 -20.33 24.21
N ARG A 42 4.88 -20.89 24.06
CA ARG A 42 3.87 -21.29 25.07
C ARG A 42 3.55 -20.31 26.22
N ASN A 43 2.26 -20.00 26.31
CA ASN A 43 1.66 -18.99 27.19
C ASN A 43 2.08 -17.58 26.73
N LEU A 44 1.13 -16.67 26.50
CA LEU A 44 0.18 -16.11 27.56
C LEU A 44 0.55 -13.47 28.98
N VAL A 45 1.39 -12.41 28.67
CA VAL A 45 1.23 -10.96 28.97
C VAL A 45 1.25 -10.21 27.63
N ALA A 46 0.33 -9.27 27.40
CA ALA A 46 0.36 -8.41 26.22
C ALA A 46 1.18 -7.18 26.53
N THR A 47 2.38 -7.12 25.99
CA THR A 47 3.08 -5.84 25.83
C THR A 47 2.21 -4.94 24.93
N PRO A 48 1.85 -3.72 25.37
CA PRO A 48 1.47 -2.67 24.42
C PRO A 48 2.55 -2.57 23.33
N LYS A 49 2.18 -2.23 22.09
CA LYS A 49 3.16 -2.14 20.99
C LYS A 49 4.02 -0.87 21.17
N THR A 50 5.00 -0.95 22.07
CA THR A 50 5.85 0.17 22.50
C THR A 50 6.70 0.76 21.39
N ASN A 51 6.91 0.02 20.30
CA ASN A 51 7.43 0.52 19.02
C ASN A 51 6.28 0.71 18.01
N CYS A 52 5.40 1.68 18.26
CA CYS A 52 4.69 2.39 17.18
C CYS A 52 5.71 3.33 16.51
N ASP A 53 6.58 2.78 15.65
CA ASP A 53 7.67 3.54 15.04
C ASP A 53 7.15 4.66 14.11
N SER A 54 7.34 5.91 14.50
CA SER A 54 6.99 7.10 13.73
C SER A 54 7.91 7.37 12.54
N SER A 55 8.96 6.56 12.32
CA SER A 55 9.84 6.66 11.14
C SER A 55 9.26 6.01 9.88
N CYS A 56 8.24 5.15 10.02
CA CYS A 56 7.67 4.37 8.93
C CYS A 56 6.93 5.23 7.89
N THR A 57 7.67 5.62 6.85
CA THR A 57 7.14 6.34 5.68
C THR A 57 6.47 5.37 4.71
N SER A 58 5.22 5.65 4.35
CA SER A 58 4.44 4.80 3.44
C SER A 58 4.78 5.07 1.96
N CYS A 59 4.63 4.06 1.09
CA CYS A 59 4.92 4.15 -0.34
C CYS A 59 4.04 5.18 -1.07
N GLY A 60 4.60 6.36 -1.37
CA GLY A 60 3.92 7.47 -2.03
C GLY A 60 3.11 7.10 -3.29
N ALA A 61 2.12 7.94 -3.63
CA ALA A 61 1.11 7.65 -4.65
C ALA A 61 1.70 7.21 -6.01
N GLY A 62 0.95 6.38 -6.72
CA GLY A 62 1.44 5.60 -7.87
C GLY A 62 2.28 4.37 -7.52
N LYS A 63 2.46 4.07 -6.22
CA LYS A 63 3.23 2.92 -5.74
C LYS A 63 2.46 2.06 -4.73
N PHE A 64 3.02 0.88 -4.45
CA PHE A 64 2.53 -0.11 -3.49
C PHE A 64 3.67 -1.02 -2.98
N LEU A 65 3.43 -1.76 -1.89
CA LEU A 65 4.30 -2.86 -1.45
C LEU A 65 3.83 -4.19 -2.06
N SER A 66 4.71 -4.88 -2.79
CA SER A 66 4.39 -6.12 -3.51
C SER A 66 3.99 -7.32 -2.64
N ASP A 67 4.30 -7.26 -1.34
CA ASP A 67 4.06 -8.28 -0.32
C ASP A 67 3.13 -7.78 0.80
N ALA A 68 2.45 -6.66 0.60
CA ALA A 68 1.61 -5.98 1.60
C ALA A 68 2.30 -5.66 2.95
N GLY A 69 3.63 -5.70 3.02
CA GLY A 69 4.40 -5.54 4.25
C GLY A 69 4.68 -6.82 5.04
N GLU A 70 4.47 -8.01 4.47
CA GLU A 70 4.71 -9.28 5.15
C GLU A 70 6.20 -9.56 5.45
N ILE A 71 7.14 -9.02 4.65
CA ILE A 71 8.56 -9.38 4.73
C ILE A 71 9.42 -8.13 4.96
N ALA A 72 9.83 -7.90 6.22
CA ALA A 72 10.56 -6.71 6.67
C ALA A 72 11.82 -6.32 5.86
N SER A 73 12.45 -7.26 5.15
CA SER A 73 13.58 -6.99 4.23
C SER A 73 13.17 -6.43 2.86
N LYS A 74 11.87 -6.29 2.57
CA LYS A 74 11.27 -5.70 1.36
C LYS A 74 10.56 -4.37 1.61
N HIS A 75 10.73 -3.76 2.78
CA HIS A 75 10.21 -2.43 3.09
C HIS A 75 11.12 -1.75 4.12
N ASN A 76 12.41 -1.71 3.80
CA ASN A 76 13.43 -0.92 4.49
C ASN A 76 13.89 0.30 3.67
N SER A 77 13.41 0.43 2.43
CA SER A 77 13.80 1.46 1.48
C SER A 77 12.60 1.97 0.69
N ALA A 78 12.57 3.28 0.39
CA ALA A 78 11.56 3.88 -0.49
C ALA A 78 11.66 3.36 -1.94
N TYR A 79 12.77 2.70 -2.30
CA TYR A 79 12.93 2.01 -3.59
C TYR A 79 12.26 0.64 -3.65
N ASP A 80 11.90 0.04 -2.51
CA ASP A 80 11.15 -1.23 -2.46
C ASP A 80 9.69 -1.05 -2.93
N CYS A 81 9.20 0.20 -2.91
CA CYS A 81 7.88 0.61 -3.37
C CYS A 81 7.75 0.53 -4.90
N ALA A 82 7.26 -0.61 -5.39
CA ALA A 82 6.97 -0.85 -6.79
C ALA A 82 5.94 0.15 -7.34
N VAL A 83 6.12 0.61 -8.58
CA VAL A 83 5.12 1.43 -9.30
C VAL A 83 3.96 0.52 -9.74
N CYS A 84 2.74 1.06 -9.76
CA CYS A 84 1.59 0.35 -10.32
C CYS A 84 1.84 -0.09 -11.77
N GLY A 85 1.40 -1.29 -12.16
CA GLY A 85 1.47 -1.71 -13.56
C GLY A 85 0.38 -1.06 -14.43
N ALA A 86 0.49 -1.25 -15.74
CA ALA A 86 -0.48 -0.77 -16.72
C ALA A 86 -1.94 -1.10 -16.35
N GLY A 87 -2.82 -0.15 -16.62
CA GLY A 87 -4.24 -0.21 -16.26
C GLY A 87 -4.54 -0.02 -14.77
N LYS A 88 -3.58 0.39 -13.92
CA LYS A 88 -3.78 0.52 -12.47
C LYS A 88 -3.17 1.78 -11.88
N TRP A 89 -3.68 2.24 -10.74
CA TRP A 89 -3.27 3.47 -10.06
C TRP A 89 -3.33 3.30 -8.51
N SER A 90 -2.78 4.26 -7.76
CA SER A 90 -2.75 4.23 -6.29
C SER A 90 -2.71 5.63 -5.69
N GLY A 91 -3.86 6.19 -5.31
CA GLY A 91 -3.99 7.53 -4.73
C GLY A 91 -3.73 7.64 -3.22
N SER A 92 -3.14 6.61 -2.59
CA SER A 92 -2.81 6.62 -1.17
C SER A 92 -1.39 6.13 -0.94
N ALA A 93 -0.65 6.81 -0.07
CA ALA A 93 0.69 6.39 0.31
C ALA A 93 0.72 5.04 1.06
N ALA A 94 -0.41 4.58 1.62
CA ALA A 94 -0.51 3.35 2.41
C ALA A 94 -1.11 2.16 1.65
N SER A 95 -1.16 2.21 0.32
CA SER A 95 -1.75 1.16 -0.52
C SER A 95 -0.92 -0.14 -0.51
N ALA A 96 -1.57 -1.24 -0.11
CA ALA A 96 -1.02 -2.59 -0.28
C ALA A 96 -1.17 -3.14 -1.71
N SER A 97 -1.97 -2.50 -2.56
CA SER A 97 -2.18 -2.86 -3.96
C SER A 97 -2.71 -1.68 -4.77
N CYS A 98 -2.51 -1.70 -6.08
CA CYS A 98 -3.04 -0.68 -6.98
C CYS A 98 -4.46 -1.01 -7.45
N THR A 99 -5.33 0.00 -7.45
CA THR A 99 -6.70 -0.03 -7.96
C THR A 99 -6.68 -0.11 -9.49
N SER A 100 -7.50 -0.97 -10.08
CA SER A 100 -7.66 -1.04 -11.53
C SER A 100 -8.43 0.17 -12.07
N CYS A 101 -8.04 0.66 -13.24
CA CYS A 101 -8.87 1.56 -14.05
C CYS A 101 -10.21 0.90 -14.39
N GLU A 102 -11.28 1.69 -14.40
CA GLU A 102 -12.64 1.24 -14.68
C GLU A 102 -12.84 0.82 -16.15
N ALA A 103 -13.95 0.13 -16.44
CA ALA A 103 -14.37 -0.13 -17.82
C ALA A 103 -14.56 1.20 -18.58
N GLY A 104 -14.24 1.23 -19.88
CA GLY A 104 -14.21 2.45 -20.69
C GLY A 104 -13.01 3.39 -20.44
N LYS A 105 -12.14 3.08 -19.47
CA LYS A 105 -10.84 3.77 -19.25
C LYS A 105 -9.66 2.80 -19.45
N TYR A 106 -8.47 3.34 -19.71
CA TYR A 106 -7.20 2.60 -19.84
C TYR A 106 -6.03 3.43 -19.29
N LEU A 107 -4.91 2.78 -18.98
CA LEU A 107 -3.68 3.46 -18.55
C LEU A 107 -2.47 2.72 -19.12
N GLY A 108 -1.76 3.37 -20.04
CA GLY A 108 -0.77 2.72 -20.90
C GLY A 108 0.67 2.68 -20.40
N ASP A 109 1.01 3.39 -19.31
CA ASP A 109 2.36 3.28 -18.73
C ASP A 109 2.56 1.90 -18.08
N ALA A 110 3.76 1.35 -18.22
CA ALA A 110 4.05 -0.03 -17.82
C ALA A 110 4.44 -0.19 -16.33
N GLY A 111 4.30 0.86 -15.52
CA GLY A 111 4.89 0.95 -14.19
C GLY A 111 6.30 1.55 -14.20
N VAL A 112 6.50 2.58 -15.02
CA VAL A 112 7.73 3.36 -15.11
C VAL A 112 7.57 4.68 -14.35
N SER A 113 6.42 5.36 -14.49
CA SER A 113 6.19 6.72 -14.03
C SER A 113 5.12 6.78 -12.95
N ALA A 114 5.52 6.89 -11.67
CA ALA A 114 4.56 6.92 -10.56
C ALA A 114 3.52 8.06 -10.66
N ILE A 115 3.85 9.18 -11.32
CA ILE A 115 2.93 10.31 -11.57
C ILE A 115 1.93 10.08 -12.73
N GLU A 116 2.06 8.98 -13.47
CA GLU A 116 1.04 8.50 -14.43
C GLU A 116 0.17 7.40 -13.81
N HIS A 117 0.28 7.20 -12.49
CA HIS A 117 -0.40 6.17 -11.72
C HIS A 117 -0.93 6.70 -10.36
N ASP A 118 -0.87 8.00 -10.08
CA ASP A 118 -1.21 8.56 -8.76
C ASP A 118 -2.71 8.86 -8.58
N SER A 119 -3.49 8.97 -9.66
CA SER A 119 -4.94 9.18 -9.63
C SER A 119 -5.73 8.21 -10.52
N GLY A 120 -7.01 8.03 -10.20
CA GLY A 120 -8.00 7.42 -11.10
C GLY A 120 -8.33 8.29 -12.34
N ASP A 121 -7.81 9.51 -12.38
CA ASP A 121 -7.86 10.41 -13.53
C ASP A 121 -6.81 10.05 -14.60
N ASP A 122 -5.66 9.47 -14.20
CA ASP A 122 -4.61 8.99 -15.12
C ASP A 122 -5.11 7.86 -16.05
N CYS A 123 -6.16 7.17 -15.59
CA CYS A 123 -6.98 6.27 -16.38
C CYS A 123 -7.73 7.04 -17.48
N LYS A 124 -7.04 7.28 -18.59
CA LYS A 124 -7.51 7.94 -19.82
C LYS A 124 -8.74 7.23 -20.39
N ILE A 125 -9.75 8.00 -20.81
CA ILE A 125 -11.01 7.47 -21.37
C ILE A 125 -10.74 6.93 -22.79
N CYS A 126 -11.44 5.86 -23.20
CA CYS A 126 -11.38 5.37 -24.57
C CYS A 126 -11.87 6.44 -25.58
N SER A 127 -11.09 6.67 -26.64
CA SER A 127 -11.47 7.57 -27.74
C SER A 127 -12.74 7.10 -28.46
N ALA A 128 -13.52 8.04 -29.00
CA ALA A 128 -14.72 7.73 -29.76
C ALA A 128 -14.45 6.71 -30.88
N GLY A 129 -15.30 5.67 -30.96
CA GLY A 129 -15.14 4.56 -31.90
C GLY A 129 -14.38 3.35 -31.34
N VAL A 130 -13.72 3.46 -30.19
CA VAL A 130 -13.14 2.31 -29.45
C VAL A 130 -13.65 2.25 -28.01
N TYR A 131 -13.66 1.05 -27.45
CA TYR A 131 -14.12 0.78 -26.08
C TYR A 131 -13.31 -0.33 -25.42
N GLN A 132 -13.52 -0.53 -24.12
CA GLN A 132 -12.94 -1.65 -23.37
C GLN A 132 -13.89 -2.01 -22.21
N VAL A 133 -14.09 -3.30 -21.91
CA VAL A 133 -15.11 -3.79 -20.94
C VAL A 133 -14.56 -4.39 -19.65
N THR A 134 -13.24 -4.46 -19.49
CA THR A 134 -12.52 -5.12 -18.40
C THR A 134 -11.78 -4.11 -17.54
N THR A 135 -12.01 -4.08 -16.23
CA THR A 135 -11.20 -3.24 -15.35
C THR A 135 -9.72 -3.62 -15.45
N GLY A 136 -8.82 -2.64 -15.53
CA GLY A 136 -7.37 -2.89 -15.59
C GLY A 136 -6.76 -2.90 -16.99
N ALA A 137 -7.40 -2.28 -17.99
CA ALA A 137 -6.91 -2.28 -19.37
C ALA A 137 -5.70 -1.35 -19.60
N ALA A 138 -4.71 -1.84 -20.35
CA ALA A 138 -3.56 -1.05 -20.82
C ALA A 138 -3.87 -0.23 -22.08
N SER A 139 -4.93 -0.57 -22.83
CA SER A 139 -5.39 0.14 -24.03
C SER A 139 -6.85 -0.23 -24.34
N CYS A 140 -7.51 0.55 -25.21
CA CYS A 140 -8.85 0.23 -25.70
C CYS A 140 -8.79 -0.53 -27.02
N THR A 141 -9.32 -1.75 -27.04
CA THR A 141 -9.17 -2.71 -28.15
C THR A 141 -10.50 -3.18 -28.75
N GLY A 142 -11.63 -2.94 -28.08
CA GLY A 142 -12.95 -3.11 -28.67
C GLY A 142 -13.22 -2.00 -29.68
N ILE A 143 -13.81 -2.32 -30.83
CA ILE A 143 -14.17 -1.35 -31.87
C ILE A 143 -15.69 -1.20 -31.90
N CYS A 144 -16.20 0.02 -31.76
CA CYS A 144 -17.63 0.28 -31.79
C CYS A 144 -18.21 -0.13 -33.16
N GLY A 145 -19.29 -0.92 -33.15
CA GLY A 145 -20.02 -1.27 -34.36
C GLY A 145 -20.59 -0.03 -35.07
N ALA A 146 -20.82 -0.12 -36.38
CA ALA A 146 -21.31 1.01 -37.17
C ALA A 146 -22.58 1.63 -36.55
N GLY A 147 -22.56 2.95 -36.34
CA GLY A 147 -23.66 3.67 -35.68
C GLY A 147 -23.72 3.53 -34.16
N LYS A 148 -22.62 3.13 -33.51
CA LYS A 148 -22.45 3.13 -32.04
C LYS A 148 -21.33 4.10 -31.62
N TYR A 149 -21.49 4.66 -30.44
CA TYR A 149 -20.55 5.50 -29.70
C TYR A 149 -20.57 5.10 -28.22
#